data_AF-A0A7J0ALG0-F1
#
_entry.id   AF-A0A7J0ALG0-F1
#
_cell.length_a   1.000
_cell.length_b   1.000
_cell.length_c   1.000
_cell.angle_alpha   90.00
_cell.angle_beta   90.00
_cell.angle_gamma   90.00
#
_symmetry.space_group_name_H-M   'P 1'
#
loop_
_entity.id
_entity.type
_entity.pdbx_description
1 polymer ?
#
loop_
_entity_poly.entity_id
_entity_poly.type
_entity_poly.pdbx_seq_one_letter_code
_entity_poly.pdbx_strand_id
1 'polypeptide(L)'
;MFSNFGNFPERRIYESTVSAPGVGIYGEVPRGGTAQLVDGTSFSAPIVSGAVGLVKSLDPTLTTQSIASIFKATGQPVRQDRTIGPVVRIGAALDSVIGGFIPFYDFMGYYSGTAPVPAVLPTTFLRALEADGEDPTRLPPLITINFEFTDRAVGKVRYVSNLSPDNPWVADFVMSHNNGRVLISQPDKAFCNDSTVAPFGSAVFTVSAGSYGEAEIINVESESIVNNVYRIKRPG
;
A
#
# COMPACT_ATOMS: atom_id res chain seq x y z
N MET A 1 4.80 -19.05 3.48
CA MET A 1 5.45 -20.21 4.08
C MET A 1 6.61 -20.59 3.18
N PHE A 2 7.83 -20.76 3.70
CA PHE A 2 9.00 -21.14 2.91
C PHE A 2 9.23 -22.64 3.14
N SER A 3 8.74 -23.46 2.22
CA SER A 3 8.79 -24.91 2.33
C SER A 3 9.73 -25.50 1.27
N ASN A 4 10.47 -26.55 1.64
CA ASN A 4 11.14 -27.43 0.70
C ASN A 4 10.15 -28.41 0.02
N PHE A 5 8.87 -28.38 0.42
CA PHE A 5 7.80 -29.13 -0.23
C PHE A 5 7.15 -28.30 -1.33
N GLY A 6 6.98 -28.94 -2.48
CA GLY A 6 6.26 -28.37 -3.61
C GLY A 6 4.75 -28.35 -3.45
N ASN A 7 4.07 -27.79 -4.45
CA ASN A 7 2.63 -27.89 -4.63
C ASN A 7 2.31 -29.25 -5.29
N PHE A 8 1.66 -30.14 -4.54
CA PHE A 8 1.20 -31.44 -5.04
C PHE A 8 -0.33 -31.49 -4.95
N PRO A 9 -1.04 -31.13 -6.04
CA PRO A 9 -2.50 -31.12 -6.06
C PRO A 9 -3.11 -32.48 -5.71
N GLU A 10 -2.49 -33.57 -6.13
CA GLU A 10 -2.93 -34.95 -5.90
C GLU A 10 -2.89 -35.33 -4.42
N ARG A 11 -2.05 -34.64 -3.64
CA ARG A 11 -1.89 -34.85 -2.19
C ARG A 11 -2.50 -33.72 -1.36
N ARG A 12 -3.15 -32.74 -2.00
CA ARG A 12 -3.65 -31.50 -1.39
C ARG A 12 -2.58 -30.69 -0.64
N ILE A 13 -1.34 -30.70 -1.13
CA ILE A 13 -0.22 -29.97 -0.54
C ILE A 13 0.01 -28.71 -1.39
N TYR A 14 0.00 -27.52 -0.78
CA TYR A 14 0.18 -26.22 -1.46
C TYR A 14 1.15 -25.33 -0.69
N GLU A 15 2.37 -25.82 -0.51
CA GLU A 15 3.35 -25.25 0.41
C GLU A 15 4.33 -24.26 -0.25
N SER A 16 4.28 -24.12 -1.59
CA SER A 16 5.17 -23.25 -2.36
C SER A 16 4.41 -22.07 -2.97
N THR A 17 4.50 -20.91 -2.31
CA THR A 17 3.85 -19.67 -2.78
C THR A 17 4.62 -19.02 -3.93
N VAL A 18 5.94 -18.86 -3.75
CA VAL A 18 6.89 -18.25 -4.70
C VAL A 18 8.28 -18.85 -4.48
N SER A 19 9.17 -18.70 -5.45
CA SER A 19 10.57 -19.14 -5.37
C SER A 19 11.53 -17.97 -5.54
N ALA A 20 12.73 -18.08 -4.95
CA ALA A 20 13.83 -17.13 -5.13
C ALA A 20 15.16 -17.88 -5.14
N PRO A 21 16.23 -17.33 -5.76
CA PRO A 21 17.55 -17.96 -5.77
C PRO A 21 18.01 -18.32 -4.35
N GLY A 22 18.48 -19.55 -4.15
CA GLY A 22 18.92 -20.04 -2.84
C GLY A 22 20.14 -20.96 -2.91
N VAL A 23 20.82 -20.97 -4.06
CA VAL A 23 22.04 -21.77 -4.33
C VAL A 23 23.08 -20.82 -4.87
N GLY A 24 24.31 -20.89 -4.36
CA GLY A 24 25.42 -20.01 -4.72
C GLY A 24 25.20 -18.56 -4.24
N ILE A 25 24.56 -18.37 -3.09
CA ILE A 25 24.35 -17.03 -2.52
C ILE A 25 25.58 -16.65 -1.69
N TYR A 26 26.11 -15.43 -1.87
CA TYR A 26 27.15 -14.91 -1.00
C TYR A 26 26.57 -14.50 0.36
N GLY A 27 27.01 -15.15 1.43
CA GLY A 27 26.64 -14.81 2.81
C GLY A 27 27.85 -14.42 3.65
N GLU A 28 27.69 -13.43 4.53
CA GLU A 28 28.70 -13.13 5.55
C GLU A 28 28.63 -14.18 6.67
N VAL A 29 29.73 -14.89 6.90
CA VAL A 29 29.81 -15.94 7.93
C VAL A 29 30.42 -15.34 9.20
N PRO A 30 29.81 -15.53 10.39
CA PRO A 30 30.40 -15.02 11.63
C PRO A 30 31.84 -15.52 11.81
N ARG A 31 32.75 -14.59 12.11
CA ARG A 31 34.20 -14.81 12.33
C ARG A 31 35.07 -15.05 11.09
N GLY A 32 34.56 -14.92 9.87
CA GLY A 32 35.36 -14.93 8.66
C GLY A 32 35.12 -13.66 7.86
N GLY A 33 36.09 -12.75 7.78
CA GLY A 33 35.99 -11.47 7.05
C GLY A 33 35.85 -11.59 5.53
N THR A 34 35.24 -12.66 5.02
CA THR A 34 35.06 -12.98 3.60
C THR A 34 33.72 -13.66 3.40
N ALA A 35 32.94 -13.18 2.44
CA ALA A 35 31.67 -13.80 2.05
C ALA A 35 31.91 -15.19 1.44
N GLN A 36 31.11 -16.18 1.84
CA GLN A 36 31.17 -17.54 1.32
C GLN A 36 29.91 -17.88 0.52
N LEU A 37 30.06 -18.73 -0.50
CA LEU A 37 28.94 -19.30 -1.24
C LEU A 37 28.23 -20.33 -0.36
N VAL A 38 26.95 -20.09 -0.11
CA VAL A 38 26.12 -20.91 0.76
C VAL A 38 24.81 -21.29 0.05
N ASP A 39 24.38 -22.53 0.28
CA ASP A 39 23.21 -23.14 -0.35
C ASP A 39 22.13 -23.43 0.69
N GLY A 40 20.87 -23.16 0.35
CA GLY A 40 19.72 -23.51 1.17
C GLY A 40 18.52 -22.58 0.95
N THR A 41 17.31 -23.11 1.18
CA THR A 41 16.06 -22.34 1.19
C THR A 41 16.05 -21.24 2.27
N SER A 42 16.90 -21.38 3.30
CA SER A 42 17.19 -20.33 4.29
C SER A 42 17.76 -19.05 3.68
N PHE A 43 18.30 -19.08 2.45
CA PHE A 43 18.77 -17.90 1.72
C PHE A 43 17.71 -17.34 0.76
N SER A 44 16.80 -18.18 0.25
CA SER A 44 15.63 -17.71 -0.52
C SER A 44 14.65 -16.91 0.34
N ALA A 45 14.47 -17.29 1.61
CA ALA A 45 13.57 -16.61 2.54
C ALA A 45 13.91 -15.12 2.77
N PRO A 46 15.16 -14.73 3.12
CA PRO A 46 15.51 -13.32 3.29
C PRO A 46 15.43 -12.51 1.98
N ILE A 47 15.70 -13.12 0.82
CA ILE A 47 15.53 -12.46 -0.49
C ILE A 47 14.06 -12.09 -0.71
N VAL A 48 13.14 -13.03 -0.45
CA VAL A 48 11.69 -12.75 -0.56
C VAL A 48 11.27 -11.72 0.48
N SER A 49 11.76 -11.79 1.72
CA SER A 49 11.46 -10.79 2.76
C SER A 49 11.92 -9.38 2.35
N GLY A 50 13.12 -9.25 1.75
CA GLY A 50 13.60 -7.98 1.20
C GLY A 50 12.71 -7.47 0.06
N ALA A 51 12.29 -8.36 -0.84
CA ALA A 51 11.35 -8.03 -1.91
C ALA A 51 9.99 -7.54 -1.37
N VAL A 52 9.46 -8.17 -0.31
CA VAL A 52 8.25 -7.72 0.39
C VAL A 52 8.46 -6.33 0.99
N GLY A 53 9.63 -6.07 1.58
CA GLY A 53 9.99 -4.76 2.12
C GLY A 53 9.96 -3.65 1.07
N LEU A 54 10.50 -3.91 -0.12
CA LEU A 54 10.47 -2.98 -1.27
C LEU A 54 9.04 -2.73 -1.78
N VAL A 55 8.21 -3.76 -1.85
CA VAL A 55 6.79 -3.59 -2.22
C VAL A 55 6.07 -2.72 -1.17
N LYS A 56 6.32 -2.98 0.12
CA LYS A 56 5.70 -2.22 1.22
C LYS A 56 6.23 -0.79 1.35
N SER A 57 7.44 -0.49 0.88
CA SER A 57 7.92 0.90 0.84
C SER A 57 7.19 1.75 -0.21
N LEU A 58 6.66 1.13 -1.26
CA LEU A 58 5.78 1.79 -2.23
C LEU A 58 4.34 1.89 -1.72
N ASP A 59 3.80 0.79 -1.21
CA ASP A 59 2.44 0.72 -0.67
C ASP A 59 2.38 -0.12 0.62
N PRO A 60 2.42 0.51 1.81
CA PRO A 60 2.42 -0.21 3.08
C PRO A 60 1.06 -0.84 3.40
N THR A 61 -0.03 -0.39 2.75
CA THR A 61 -1.40 -0.92 2.95
C THR A 61 -1.62 -2.30 2.34
N LEU A 62 -0.71 -2.78 1.49
CA LEU A 62 -0.83 -4.11 0.88
C LEU A 62 -0.79 -5.22 1.95
N THR A 63 -1.80 -6.09 1.89
CA THR A 63 -1.87 -7.30 2.72
C THR A 63 -0.90 -8.35 2.22
N THR A 64 -0.48 -9.26 3.11
CA THR A 64 0.41 -10.38 2.75
C THR A 64 -0.16 -11.21 1.59
N GLN A 65 -1.48 -11.41 1.56
CA GLN A 65 -2.19 -12.13 0.51
C GLN A 65 -2.14 -11.39 -0.83
N SER A 66 -2.25 -10.06 -0.81
CA SER A 66 -2.14 -9.22 -2.02
C SER A 66 -0.72 -9.27 -2.57
N ILE A 67 0.30 -9.13 -1.71
CA ILE A 67 1.71 -9.22 -2.10
C ILE A 67 2.03 -10.60 -2.68
N ALA A 68 1.55 -11.67 -2.04
CA ALA A 68 1.71 -13.03 -2.56
C ALA A 68 1.05 -13.20 -3.95
N SER A 69 -0.09 -12.57 -4.18
CA SER A 69 -0.79 -12.60 -5.47
C SER A 69 -0.03 -11.82 -6.55
N ILE A 70 0.51 -10.64 -6.21
CA ILE A 70 1.37 -9.85 -7.12
C ILE A 70 2.60 -10.67 -7.51
N PHE A 71 3.31 -11.27 -6.55
CA PHE A 71 4.50 -12.07 -6.87
C PHE A 71 4.17 -13.31 -7.69
N LYS A 72 3.02 -13.97 -7.46
CA LYS A 72 2.57 -15.08 -8.30
C LYS A 72 2.25 -14.64 -9.73
N ALA A 73 1.57 -13.51 -9.90
CA ALA A 73 1.15 -13.00 -11.21
C ALA A 73 2.34 -12.47 -12.04
N THR A 74 3.33 -11.87 -11.39
CA THR A 74 4.48 -11.21 -12.04
C THR A 74 5.71 -12.11 -12.13
N GLY A 75 5.75 -13.19 -11.35
CA GLY A 75 6.85 -14.12 -11.28
C GLY A 75 7.00 -14.97 -12.54
N GLN A 76 8.20 -15.51 -12.74
CA GLN A 76 8.51 -16.36 -13.87
C GLN A 76 8.24 -17.84 -13.53
N PRO A 77 7.37 -18.55 -14.27
CA PRO A 77 7.15 -19.97 -14.05
C PRO A 77 8.43 -20.80 -14.25
N VAL A 78 8.67 -21.78 -13.38
CA VAL A 78 9.84 -22.67 -13.49
C VAL A 78 9.47 -23.90 -14.32
N ARG A 79 9.59 -23.78 -15.65
CA ARG A 79 9.31 -24.86 -16.63
C ARG A 79 7.90 -25.48 -16.44
N GLN A 80 7.58 -26.56 -17.16
CA GLN A 80 6.25 -27.22 -17.15
C GLN A 80 5.86 -27.82 -15.78
N ASP A 81 6.70 -27.65 -14.76
CA ASP A 81 6.53 -28.22 -13.45
C ASP A 81 5.66 -27.29 -12.58
N ARG A 82 4.46 -27.76 -12.23
CA ARG A 82 3.52 -27.04 -11.37
C ARG A 82 3.83 -27.22 -9.89
N THR A 83 4.89 -27.96 -9.55
CA THR A 83 5.21 -28.30 -8.16
C THR A 83 5.91 -27.18 -7.41
N ILE A 84 6.32 -26.07 -8.03
CA ILE A 84 6.89 -24.93 -7.30
C ILE A 84 6.27 -23.61 -7.73
N GLY A 85 6.22 -22.66 -6.79
CA GLY A 85 5.79 -21.29 -7.07
C GLY A 85 6.72 -20.62 -8.09
N PRO A 86 6.24 -19.58 -8.81
CA PRO A 86 7.05 -18.88 -9.78
C PRO A 86 8.22 -18.14 -9.10
N VAL A 87 9.30 -17.94 -9.85
CA VAL A 87 10.46 -17.17 -9.39
C VAL A 87 10.08 -15.69 -9.28
N VAL A 88 10.32 -15.09 -8.12
CA VAL A 88 10.06 -13.66 -7.87
C VAL A 88 10.84 -12.81 -8.86
N ARG A 89 10.13 -11.94 -9.59
CA ARG A 89 10.71 -10.87 -10.39
C ARG A 89 10.38 -9.54 -9.77
N ILE A 90 11.31 -9.00 -8.97
CA ILE A 90 11.06 -7.78 -8.19
C ILE A 90 10.70 -6.59 -9.09
N GLY A 91 11.40 -6.38 -10.21
CA GLY A 91 11.09 -5.27 -11.14
C GLY A 91 9.63 -5.30 -11.61
N ALA A 92 9.18 -6.43 -12.16
CA ALA A 92 7.80 -6.59 -12.61
C ALA A 92 6.77 -6.50 -11.47
N ALA A 93 7.13 -6.94 -10.26
CA ALA A 93 6.27 -6.79 -9.09
C ALA A 93 6.12 -5.31 -8.68
N LEU A 94 7.22 -4.53 -8.70
CA LEU A 94 7.19 -3.09 -8.41
C LEU A 94 6.40 -2.35 -9.50
N ASP A 95 6.61 -2.66 -10.78
CA ASP A 95 5.83 -2.09 -11.89
C ASP A 95 4.33 -2.34 -11.72
N SER A 96 3.96 -3.55 -11.27
CA SER A 96 2.56 -3.89 -10.98
C SER A 96 1.98 -3.08 -9.82
N VAL A 97 2.77 -2.75 -8.81
CA VAL A 97 2.34 -1.91 -7.67
C VAL A 97 2.20 -0.46 -8.12
N ILE A 98 3.19 0.07 -8.85
CA ILE A 98 3.18 1.42 -9.41
C ILE A 98 1.97 1.61 -10.33
N GLY A 99 1.67 0.62 -11.17
CA GLY A 99 0.49 0.63 -12.03
C GLY A 99 -0.84 0.66 -11.28
N GLY A 100 -0.87 0.31 -10.00
CA GLY A 100 -2.03 0.45 -9.11
C GLY A 100 -2.29 1.88 -8.64
N PHE A 101 -1.32 2.79 -8.79
CA PHE A 101 -1.51 4.21 -8.52
C PHE A 101 -2.20 4.92 -9.69
N ILE A 102 -2.99 5.94 -9.38
CA ILE A 102 -3.60 6.76 -10.41
C ILE A 102 -2.54 7.72 -10.97
N PRO A 103 -2.35 7.81 -12.30
CA PRO A 103 -1.52 8.84 -12.90
C PRO A 103 -2.01 10.24 -12.51
N PHE A 104 -1.10 11.19 -12.25
CA PHE A 104 -1.47 12.55 -11.87
C PHE A 104 -2.35 13.23 -12.94
N TYR A 105 -2.07 12.96 -14.21
CA TYR A 105 -2.89 13.43 -15.32
C TYR A 105 -4.34 12.93 -15.25
N ASP A 106 -4.55 11.64 -14.95
CA ASP A 106 -5.90 11.08 -14.81
C ASP A 106 -6.60 11.63 -13.57
N PHE A 107 -5.84 11.82 -12.48
CA PHE A 107 -6.34 12.45 -11.25
C PHE A 107 -6.82 13.90 -11.48
N MET A 108 -6.12 14.68 -12.32
CA MET A 108 -6.57 16.01 -12.75
C MET A 108 -7.93 15.99 -13.46
N GLY A 109 -8.35 14.84 -13.98
CA GLY A 109 -9.69 14.65 -14.52
C GLY A 109 -10.81 14.91 -13.50
N TYR A 110 -10.59 14.62 -12.21
CA TYR A 110 -11.58 14.87 -11.16
C TYR A 110 -11.76 16.37 -10.86
N TYR A 111 -10.71 17.17 -11.06
CA TYR A 111 -10.79 18.63 -10.96
C TYR A 111 -11.41 19.26 -12.21
N SER A 112 -10.98 18.82 -13.40
CA SER A 112 -11.43 19.39 -14.69
C SER A 112 -12.83 18.92 -15.11
N GLY A 113 -13.34 17.83 -14.53
CA GLY A 113 -14.66 17.27 -14.82
C GLY A 113 -14.67 16.24 -15.96
N THR A 114 -13.51 15.68 -16.31
CA THR A 114 -13.40 14.64 -17.34
C THR A 114 -13.33 13.22 -16.76
N ALA A 115 -13.04 13.09 -15.46
CA ALA A 115 -13.00 11.78 -14.80
C ALA A 115 -14.43 11.30 -14.45
N PRO A 116 -14.67 9.98 -14.45
CA PRO A 116 -15.97 9.42 -14.07
C PRO A 116 -16.23 9.61 -12.56
N VAL A 117 -17.43 10.06 -12.24
CA VAL A 117 -17.98 10.14 -10.86
C VAL A 117 -19.34 9.42 -10.80
N PRO A 118 -19.72 8.78 -9.68
CA PRO A 118 -18.98 8.72 -8.42
C PRO A 118 -17.76 7.80 -8.48
N ALA A 119 -16.72 8.12 -7.71
CA ALA A 119 -15.51 7.31 -7.61
C ALA A 119 -14.89 7.41 -6.22
N VAL A 120 -14.30 6.32 -5.74
CA VAL A 120 -13.55 6.28 -4.47
C VAL A 120 -12.09 6.04 -4.77
N LEU A 121 -11.23 6.98 -4.38
CA LEU A 121 -9.79 6.90 -4.53
C LEU A 121 -9.14 6.62 -3.16
N PRO A 122 -8.71 5.38 -2.89
CA PRO A 122 -7.96 5.07 -1.69
C PRO A 122 -6.53 5.64 -1.75
N THR A 123 -5.90 5.81 -0.59
CA THR A 123 -4.50 6.26 -0.49
C THR A 123 -3.60 5.18 0.11
N THR A 124 -2.28 5.38 0.05
CA THR A 124 -1.30 4.56 0.78
C THR A 124 -1.11 4.97 2.24
N PHE A 125 -2.00 5.81 2.76
CA PHE A 125 -1.94 6.31 4.13
C PHE A 125 -2.21 5.19 5.14
N LEU A 126 -1.32 5.05 6.13
CA LEU A 126 -1.51 4.20 7.30
C LEU A 126 -1.08 4.99 8.53
N ARG A 127 -2.04 5.30 9.40
CA ARG A 127 -1.76 5.86 10.73
C ARG A 127 -2.19 4.88 11.82
N ALA A 128 -1.31 4.68 12.79
CA ALA A 128 -1.67 4.21 14.12
C ALA A 128 -2.49 5.28 14.84
N LEU A 129 -3.76 5.00 15.16
CA LEU A 129 -4.48 5.80 16.14
C LEU A 129 -3.87 5.53 17.51
N GLU A 130 -3.12 6.49 18.02
CA GLU A 130 -2.74 6.49 19.43
C GLU A 130 -4.01 6.73 20.24
N ALA A 131 -4.48 5.69 20.92
CA ALA A 131 -5.52 5.81 21.92
C ALA A 131 -4.83 6.12 23.25
N ASP A 132 -5.13 7.28 23.82
CA ASP A 132 -4.64 7.64 25.15
C ASP A 132 -5.05 6.58 26.18
N GLY A 133 -4.08 5.90 26.79
CA GLY A 133 -4.30 4.96 27.89
C GLY A 133 -4.52 3.49 27.52
N GLU A 134 -4.32 3.08 26.27
CA GLU A 134 -4.37 1.65 25.90
C GLU A 134 -3.06 0.91 26.22
N ASP A 135 -3.20 -0.39 26.47
CA ASP A 135 -2.12 -1.33 26.77
C ASP A 135 -0.99 -1.22 25.72
N PRO A 136 0.28 -0.96 26.11
CA PRO A 136 1.40 -0.83 25.18
C PRO A 136 1.67 -2.09 24.33
N THR A 137 1.03 -3.22 24.64
CA THR A 137 1.08 -4.46 23.84
C THR A 137 0.03 -4.53 22.74
N ARG A 138 -1.00 -3.66 22.76
CA ARG A 138 -2.06 -3.65 21.75
C ARG A 138 -1.64 -2.78 20.56
N LEU A 139 -1.64 -3.39 19.37
CA LEU A 139 -1.34 -2.66 18.14
C LEU A 139 -2.42 -1.61 17.89
N PRO A 140 -2.04 -0.34 17.68
CA PRO A 140 -3.00 0.73 17.42
C PRO A 140 -3.77 0.46 16.12
N PRO A 141 -5.05 0.88 16.03
CA PRO A 141 -5.82 0.75 14.80
C PRO A 141 -5.12 1.48 13.65
N LEU A 142 -5.16 0.87 12.47
CA LEU A 142 -4.64 1.47 11.25
C LEU A 142 -5.76 2.22 10.53
N ILE A 143 -5.51 3.49 10.24
CA ILE A 143 -6.41 4.35 9.47
C ILE A 143 -5.94 4.48 8.03
N THR A 144 -6.87 4.35 7.09
CA THR A 144 -6.69 4.66 5.66
C THR A 144 -7.55 5.87 5.28
N ILE A 145 -7.04 6.72 4.39
CA ILE A 145 -7.80 7.86 3.84
C ILE A 145 -8.32 7.49 2.45
N ASN A 146 -9.61 7.69 2.22
CA ASN A 146 -10.27 7.53 0.92
C ASN A 146 -10.91 8.85 0.51
N PHE A 147 -10.70 9.27 -0.75
CA PHE A 147 -11.41 10.41 -1.34
C PHE A 147 -12.56 9.88 -2.20
N GLU A 148 -13.78 10.09 -1.75
CA GLU A 148 -15.00 9.78 -2.50
C GLU A 148 -15.45 11.02 -3.28
N PHE A 149 -15.24 11.01 -4.59
CA PHE A 149 -15.74 12.02 -5.49
C PHE A 149 -17.22 11.80 -5.76
N THR A 150 -18.04 12.80 -5.42
CA THR A 150 -19.48 12.79 -5.68
C THR A 150 -19.85 13.63 -6.90
N ASP A 151 -19.03 14.65 -7.20
CA ASP A 151 -19.17 15.51 -8.38
C ASP A 151 -17.78 16.10 -8.73
N ARG A 152 -17.71 16.93 -9.77
CA ARG A 152 -16.51 17.64 -10.19
C ARG A 152 -15.93 18.45 -9.03
N ALA A 153 -14.65 18.22 -8.76
CA ALA A 153 -13.86 18.97 -7.77
C ALA A 153 -14.41 18.95 -6.33
N VAL A 154 -15.36 18.07 -6.00
CA VAL A 154 -15.95 18.00 -4.66
C VAL A 154 -16.25 16.55 -4.27
N GLY A 155 -16.31 16.30 -2.97
CA GLY A 155 -16.58 14.96 -2.49
C GLY A 155 -16.51 14.84 -0.98
N LYS A 156 -16.36 13.61 -0.51
CA LYS A 156 -16.23 13.25 0.89
C LYS A 156 -14.89 12.59 1.15
N VAL A 157 -14.19 13.06 2.16
CA VAL A 157 -13.00 12.38 2.67
C VAL A 157 -13.46 11.43 3.75
N ARG A 158 -12.98 10.18 3.68
CA ARG A 158 -13.30 9.12 4.63
C ARG A 158 -12.03 8.60 5.27
N TYR A 159 -11.98 8.67 6.60
CA TYR A 159 -10.97 8.01 7.40
C TYR A 159 -11.54 6.67 7.86
N VAL A 160 -10.94 5.56 7.42
CA VAL A 160 -11.45 4.21 7.67
C VAL A 160 -10.49 3.46 8.59
N SER A 161 -10.98 2.99 9.73
CA SER A 161 -10.23 2.14 10.66
C SER A 161 -10.29 0.68 10.23
N ASN A 162 -9.16 -0.02 10.30
CA ASN A 162 -9.14 -1.47 10.11
C ASN A 162 -9.94 -2.26 11.16
N LEU A 163 -10.16 -1.69 12.35
CA LEU A 163 -10.94 -2.32 13.42
C LEU A 163 -12.44 -2.01 13.34
N SER A 164 -12.81 -0.90 12.70
CA SER A 164 -14.21 -0.47 12.55
C SER A 164 -14.42 0.14 11.17
N PRO A 165 -14.44 -0.68 10.11
CA PRO A 165 -14.57 -0.19 8.74
C PRO A 165 -15.95 0.40 8.45
N ASP A 166 -16.98 -0.04 9.18
CA ASP A 166 -18.37 0.38 8.99
C ASP A 166 -18.69 1.76 9.63
N ASN A 167 -17.76 2.30 10.42
CA ASN A 167 -17.93 3.59 11.09
C ASN A 167 -16.80 4.57 10.74
N PRO A 168 -16.66 4.99 9.47
CA PRO A 168 -15.62 5.92 9.07
C PRO A 168 -15.89 7.33 9.58
N TRP A 169 -14.83 8.12 9.81
CA TRP A 169 -14.98 9.56 9.94
C TRP A 169 -15.17 10.18 8.57
N VAL A 170 -16.16 11.04 8.41
CA VAL A 170 -16.53 11.64 7.14
C VAL A 170 -16.58 13.15 7.25
N ALA A 171 -16.02 13.84 6.26
CA ALA A 171 -16.18 15.27 6.05
C ALA A 171 -16.26 15.57 4.55
N ASP A 172 -16.84 16.71 4.20
CA ASP A 172 -16.82 17.20 2.83
C ASP A 172 -15.45 17.80 2.51
N PHE A 173 -15.02 17.66 1.25
CA PHE A 173 -13.87 18.36 0.72
C PHE A 173 -14.19 19.08 -0.59
N VAL A 174 -13.39 20.10 -0.88
CA VAL A 174 -13.37 20.79 -2.17
C VAL A 174 -11.95 20.75 -2.75
N MET A 175 -11.84 20.66 -4.07
CA MET A 175 -10.57 20.74 -4.78
C MET A 175 -10.36 22.14 -5.34
N SER A 176 -9.13 22.60 -5.26
CA SER A 176 -8.62 23.73 -6.04
C SER A 176 -7.33 23.34 -6.75
N HIS A 177 -6.95 24.10 -7.76
CA HIS A 177 -5.71 23.90 -8.49
C HIS A 177 -4.94 25.21 -8.56
N ASN A 178 -3.67 25.18 -8.15
CA ASN A 178 -2.80 26.34 -8.13
C ASN A 178 -1.37 25.93 -8.51
N ASN A 179 -0.76 26.61 -9.48
CA ASN A 179 0.63 26.41 -9.89
C ASN A 179 1.01 24.95 -10.18
N GLY A 180 0.15 24.20 -10.87
CA GLY A 180 0.42 22.80 -11.24
C GLY A 180 0.23 21.79 -10.09
N ARG A 181 -0.27 22.24 -8.94
CA ARG A 181 -0.62 21.41 -7.78
C ARG A 181 -2.11 21.48 -7.52
N VAL A 182 -2.65 20.37 -7.04
CA VAL A 182 -4.03 20.29 -6.60
C VAL A 182 -4.07 20.36 -5.08
N LEU A 183 -5.01 21.11 -4.54
CA LEU A 183 -5.27 21.16 -3.11
C LEU A 183 -6.64 20.53 -2.88
N ILE A 184 -6.68 19.47 -2.08
CA ILE A 184 -7.92 18.92 -1.54
C ILE A 184 -8.09 19.50 -0.15
N SER A 185 -9.10 20.37 0.03
CA SER A 185 -9.35 21.07 1.28
C SER A 185 -10.59 20.49 1.96
N GLN A 186 -10.38 19.92 3.14
CA GLN A 186 -11.41 19.53 4.10
C GLN A 186 -11.49 20.63 5.17
N PRO A 187 -12.40 21.61 5.06
CA PRO A 187 -12.45 22.75 5.96
C PRO A 187 -13.02 22.40 7.34
N ASP A 188 -13.99 21.49 7.38
CA ASP A 188 -14.68 21.08 8.59
C ASP A 188 -14.04 19.85 9.23
N LYS A 189 -14.34 19.58 10.51
CA LYS A 189 -13.90 18.35 11.18
C LYS A 189 -14.64 17.14 10.60
N ALA A 190 -13.95 16.01 10.48
CA ALA A 190 -14.57 14.74 10.09
C ALA A 190 -15.05 13.98 11.32
N PHE A 191 -16.31 13.54 11.29
CA PHE A 191 -16.97 12.84 12.40
C PHE A 191 -17.36 11.44 11.98
N CYS A 192 -17.31 10.50 12.93
CA CYS A 192 -17.91 9.16 12.77
C CYS A 192 -19.24 9.10 13.54
N ASN A 193 -19.99 8.00 13.40
CA ASN A 193 -21.27 7.79 14.09
C ASN A 193 -21.10 7.49 15.59
N ASP A 194 -19.88 7.57 16.13
CA ASP A 194 -19.59 7.46 17.56
C ASP A 194 -19.08 8.81 18.08
N SER A 195 -19.92 9.52 18.82
CA SER A 195 -19.61 10.84 19.38
C SER A 195 -18.59 10.79 20.53
N THR A 196 -18.23 9.61 21.03
CA THR A 196 -17.24 9.45 22.11
C THR A 196 -15.81 9.46 21.59
N VAL A 197 -15.62 9.24 20.29
CA VAL A 197 -14.31 9.21 19.65
C VAL A 197 -13.95 10.58 19.09
N ALA A 198 -12.71 11.00 19.29
CA ALA A 198 -12.23 12.29 18.79
C ALA A 198 -12.39 12.40 17.25
N PRO A 199 -12.84 13.56 16.74
CA PRO A 199 -12.93 13.79 15.30
C PRO A 199 -11.56 14.06 14.69
N PHE A 200 -11.43 13.88 13.37
CA PHE A 200 -10.29 14.40 12.63
C PHE A 200 -10.48 15.90 12.39
N GLY A 201 -9.46 16.69 12.70
CA GLY A 201 -9.41 18.11 12.41
C GLY A 201 -9.52 18.41 10.90
N SER A 202 -9.59 19.70 10.57
CA SER A 202 -9.49 20.13 9.18
C SER A 202 -8.17 19.67 8.56
N ALA A 203 -8.16 19.54 7.24
CA ALA A 203 -6.99 19.06 6.52
C ALA A 203 -6.89 19.69 5.13
N VAL A 204 -5.68 20.03 4.71
CA VAL A 204 -5.38 20.38 3.32
C VAL A 204 -4.33 19.42 2.78
N PHE A 205 -4.69 18.66 1.75
CA PHE A 205 -3.79 17.74 1.06
C PHE A 205 -3.30 18.39 -0.23
N THR A 206 -1.99 18.60 -0.34
CA THR A 206 -1.38 19.09 -1.58
C THR A 206 -0.93 17.90 -2.42
N VAL A 207 -1.53 17.77 -3.60
CA VAL A 207 -1.28 16.70 -4.56
C VAL A 207 -0.50 17.22 -5.77
N SER A 208 0.51 16.48 -6.21
CA SER A 208 1.30 16.75 -7.40
C SER A 208 1.72 15.46 -8.10
N ALA A 209 2.38 15.57 -9.26
CA ALA A 209 3.00 14.42 -9.91
C ALA A 209 4.21 13.92 -9.10
N GLY A 210 4.16 12.65 -8.71
CA GLY A 210 5.27 11.93 -8.07
C GLY A 210 6.35 11.52 -9.07
N SER A 211 7.37 10.81 -8.58
CA SER A 211 8.53 10.40 -9.39
C SER A 211 8.20 9.45 -10.55
N TYR A 212 7.10 8.70 -10.45
CA TYR A 212 6.63 7.80 -11.51
C TYR A 212 5.45 8.40 -12.31
N GLY A 213 5.15 9.70 -12.11
CA GLY A 213 4.02 10.39 -12.74
C GLY A 213 2.66 10.07 -12.11
N GLU A 214 2.64 9.38 -10.97
CA GLU A 214 1.45 9.10 -10.17
C GLU A 214 0.98 10.34 -9.40
N ALA A 215 -0.28 10.34 -8.98
CA ALA A 215 -0.80 11.35 -8.07
C ALA A 215 -0.26 11.10 -6.66
N GLU A 216 0.54 12.04 -6.17
CA GLU A 216 1.23 11.95 -4.89
C GLU A 216 0.86 13.16 -4.02
N ILE A 217 0.37 12.89 -2.81
CA ILE A 217 0.21 13.86 -1.75
C ILE A 217 1.59 14.15 -1.20
N ILE A 218 2.09 15.35 -1.45
CA ILE A 218 3.45 15.79 -1.07
C ILE A 218 3.48 16.60 0.22
N ASN A 219 2.32 17.08 0.67
CA ASN A 219 2.18 17.84 1.90
C ASN A 219 0.77 17.69 2.45
N VAL A 220 0.67 17.55 3.78
CA VAL A 220 -0.60 17.55 4.52
C VAL A 220 -0.52 18.58 5.64
N GLU A 221 -1.45 19.53 5.62
CA GLU A 221 -1.62 20.52 6.67
C GLU A 221 -2.82 20.10 7.53
N SER A 222 -2.56 19.50 8.69
CA SER A 222 -3.58 19.09 9.65
C SER A 222 -2.96 18.84 11.02
N GLU A 223 -3.72 19.08 12.10
CA GLU A 223 -3.34 18.69 13.46
C GLU A 223 -3.57 17.20 13.74
N SER A 224 -4.40 16.53 12.93
CA SER A 224 -4.80 15.13 13.14
C SER A 224 -4.08 14.14 12.22
N ILE A 225 -3.34 14.64 11.23
CA ILE A 225 -2.71 13.85 10.18
C ILE A 225 -1.24 14.19 10.14
N VAL A 226 -0.39 13.17 10.20
CA VAL A 226 1.05 13.33 10.07
C VAL A 226 1.36 13.83 8.66
N ASN A 227 2.18 14.85 8.55
CA ASN A 227 2.69 15.27 7.26
C ASN A 227 3.70 14.24 6.73
N ASN A 228 3.34 13.55 5.65
CA ASN A 228 4.20 12.61 4.95
C ASN A 228 3.76 12.50 3.49
N VAL A 229 4.52 11.74 2.72
CA VAL A 229 4.22 11.46 1.32
C VAL A 229 3.28 10.26 1.21
N TYR A 230 2.17 10.45 0.50
CA TYR A 230 1.18 9.39 0.27
C TYR A 230 0.83 9.31 -1.21
N ARG A 231 0.61 8.12 -1.75
CA ARG A 231 0.19 7.92 -3.13
C ARG A 231 -1.32 7.67 -3.18
N ILE A 232 -1.95 8.16 -4.23
CA ILE A 232 -3.37 7.92 -4.50
C ILE A 232 -3.47 6.72 -5.44
N LYS A 233 -4.35 5.79 -5.09
CA LYS A 233 -4.60 4.58 -5.86
C LYS A 233 -5.69 4.81 -6.89
N ARG A 234 -5.70 3.96 -7.92
CA ARG A 234 -6.82 3.86 -8.84
C ARG A 234 -8.12 3.52 -8.09
N PRO A 235 -9.29 3.94 -8.61
CA PRO A 235 -10.56 3.45 -8.09
C PRO A 235 -10.61 1.92 -8.20
N GLY A 236 -11.10 1.28 -7.15
CA GLY A 236 -11.27 -0.17 -7.06
C GLY A 236 -12.48 -0.70 -7.82
#